data_AF-A0A399NZ69-F1
#
_entry.id   AF-A0A399NZ69-F1
#
_cell.length_a   1.000
_cell.length_b   1.000
_cell.length_c   1.000
_cell.angle_alpha   90.00
_cell.angle_beta   90.00
_cell.angle_gamma   90.00
#
_symmetry.space_group_name_H-M   'P 1'
#
loop_
_entity.id
_entity.type
_entity.pdbx_description
1 polymer ?
#
loop_
_entity_poly.entity_id
_entity_poly.type
_entity_poly.pdbx_seq_one_letter_code
_entity_poly.pdbx_strand_id
1 'polypeptide(L)'
;MTPPPLDDDRYGQDVLAPGWRGPGKKAPRPQDATRDLVVEELSTGFCGAIVRVESGMVVLEDYKRKQRTFPLGGSFLLEGEPVALRVPRAAPAGPARTA
;
A
#
# COMPACT_ATOMS: atom_id res chain seq x y z
N MET A 1 -45.71 -3.32 -28.78
CA MET A 1 -45.01 -4.19 -27.81
C MET A 1 -43.54 -4.20 -28.22
N THR A 2 -42.76 -3.29 -27.66
CA THR A 2 -41.34 -3.08 -27.98
C THR A 2 -40.52 -3.85 -26.94
N PRO A 3 -39.50 -4.66 -27.30
CA PRO A 3 -38.69 -5.34 -26.29
C PRO A 3 -37.90 -4.30 -25.48
N PRO A 4 -37.70 -4.51 -24.16
CA PRO A 4 -36.82 -3.65 -23.38
C PRO A 4 -35.37 -3.87 -23.83
N PRO A 5 -34.53 -2.83 -23.90
CA PRO A 5 -33.11 -3.02 -24.09
C PRO A 5 -32.51 -3.77 -22.89
N LEU A 6 -31.86 -4.88 -23.18
CA LEU A 6 -30.99 -5.61 -22.25
C LEU A 6 -29.66 -4.87 -22.18
N ASP A 7 -29.59 -3.82 -21.38
CA ASP A 7 -28.30 -3.26 -20.98
C ASP A 7 -27.80 -4.04 -19.77
N ASP A 8 -27.18 -5.18 -20.10
CA ASP A 8 -26.31 -5.97 -19.24
C ASP A 8 -25.07 -5.14 -18.91
N ASP A 9 -25.24 -4.11 -18.07
CA ASP A 9 -24.15 -3.23 -17.65
C ASP A 9 -24.07 -3.13 -16.12
N ARG A 10 -24.26 -4.27 -15.45
CA ARG A 10 -24.02 -4.40 -14.00
C ARG A 10 -22.53 -4.42 -13.64
N TYR A 11 -21.65 -4.39 -14.64
CA TYR A 11 -20.19 -4.27 -14.47
C TYR A 11 -19.60 -3.11 -15.30
N GLY A 12 -20.43 -2.12 -15.65
CA GLY A 12 -20.08 -0.93 -16.44
C GLY A 12 -19.42 0.21 -15.67
N GLN A 13 -18.60 -0.10 -14.67
CA GLN A 13 -17.71 0.91 -14.09
C GLN A 13 -16.29 0.51 -14.43
N ASP A 14 -15.86 1.02 -15.59
CA ASP A 14 -14.47 1.09 -16.01
C ASP A 14 -13.59 1.46 -14.81
N VAL A 15 -12.85 0.47 -14.32
CA VAL A 15 -11.90 0.60 -13.21
C VAL A 15 -10.70 1.49 -13.56
N LEU A 16 -10.64 2.01 -14.80
CA LEU A 16 -9.68 2.98 -15.30
C LEU A 16 -10.29 4.36 -15.57
N ALA A 17 -11.56 4.60 -15.21
CA ALA A 17 -12.20 5.90 -15.39
C ALA A 17 -11.38 7.03 -14.72
N PRO A 18 -11.14 8.18 -15.37
CA PRO A 18 -10.26 9.25 -14.86
C PRO A 18 -10.77 10.01 -13.62
N GLY A 19 -11.74 9.46 -12.88
CA GLY A 19 -12.33 10.04 -11.66
C GLY A 19 -11.43 10.00 -10.41
N TRP A 20 -10.26 9.35 -10.46
CA TRP A 20 -9.34 9.26 -9.31
C TRP A 20 -8.62 10.59 -8.97
N ARG A 21 -8.89 11.69 -9.70
CA ARG A 21 -8.29 13.03 -9.54
C ARG A 21 -9.25 14.05 -8.90
N GLY A 22 -10.05 13.64 -7.92
CA GLY A 22 -10.86 14.59 -7.14
C GLY A 22 -10.02 15.40 -6.12
N PRO A 23 -10.36 16.67 -5.84
CA PRO A 23 -9.73 17.50 -4.82
C PRO A 23 -10.18 17.05 -3.43
N GLY A 24 -9.62 15.94 -2.96
CA GLY A 24 -9.94 15.37 -1.65
C GLY A 24 -8.97 14.29 -1.20
N LYS A 25 -7.85 14.09 -1.92
CA LYS A 25 -6.84 13.11 -1.51
C LYS A 25 -6.21 13.55 -0.20
N LYS A 26 -6.48 12.77 0.85
CA LYS A 26 -5.72 12.85 2.10
C LYS A 26 -4.25 12.78 1.75
N ALA A 27 -3.47 13.75 2.22
CA ALA A 27 -2.03 13.71 2.07
C ALA A 27 -1.53 12.38 2.66
N PRO A 28 -0.63 11.65 1.96
CA PRO A 28 -0.12 10.39 2.47
C PRO A 28 0.49 10.61 3.85
N ARG A 29 0.04 9.82 4.84
CA ARG A 29 0.62 9.92 6.19
C ARG A 29 2.03 9.30 6.17
N PRO A 30 3.04 9.95 6.76
CA PRO A 30 4.34 9.32 6.95
C PRO A 30 4.19 8.06 7.80
N GLN A 31 4.76 6.96 7.35
CA GLN A 31 4.72 5.66 8.04
C GLN A 31 6.12 5.05 8.06
N ASP A 32 6.59 4.66 9.24
CA ASP A 32 7.86 3.96 9.37
C ASP A 32 7.74 2.58 8.72
N ALA A 33 8.72 2.23 7.89
CA ALA A 33 8.81 0.95 7.20
C ALA A 33 9.28 -0.16 8.16
N THR A 34 8.51 -0.38 9.22
CA THR A 34 8.80 -1.36 10.28
C THR A 34 8.62 -2.78 9.74
N ARG A 35 9.47 -3.70 10.22
CA ARG A 35 9.35 -5.13 9.90
C ARG A 35 7.96 -5.66 10.27
N ASP A 36 7.46 -6.59 9.46
CA ASP A 36 6.16 -7.27 9.57
C ASP A 36 4.94 -6.36 9.33
N LEU A 37 5.15 -5.08 9.01
CA LEU A 37 4.08 -4.20 8.53
C LEU A 37 3.61 -4.67 7.15
N VAL A 38 2.32 -4.92 6.98
CA VAL A 38 1.73 -5.30 5.69
C VAL A 38 1.31 -4.04 4.94
N VAL A 39 1.78 -3.92 3.70
CA VAL A 39 1.46 -2.80 2.81
C VAL A 39 1.19 -3.30 1.40
N GLU A 40 0.43 -2.52 0.66
CA GLU A 40 0.19 -2.71 -0.77
C GLU A 40 0.95 -1.65 -1.56
N GLU A 41 1.62 -2.03 -2.65
CA GLU A 41 2.23 -1.08 -3.58
C GLU A 41 1.23 -0.73 -4.70
N LEU A 42 0.94 0.56 -4.86
CA LEU A 42 -0.16 1.07 -5.68
C LEU A 42 -0.03 0.80 -7.19
N SER A 43 1.19 0.81 -7.72
CA SER A 43 1.39 0.66 -9.17
C SER A 43 1.26 -0.79 -9.64
N THR A 44 1.64 -1.75 -8.79
CA THR A 44 1.64 -3.19 -9.11
C THR A 44 0.53 -3.97 -8.42
N GLY A 45 -0.15 -3.39 -7.42
CA GLY A 45 -1.14 -4.08 -6.58
C GLY A 45 -0.53 -5.18 -5.71
N PHE A 46 0.78 -5.15 -5.47
CA PHE A 46 1.46 -6.18 -4.69
C PHE A 46 1.29 -5.93 -3.20
N CYS A 47 0.64 -6.86 -2.51
CA CYS A 47 0.45 -6.84 -1.06
C CYS A 47 1.42 -7.80 -0.36
N GLY A 48 2.14 -7.30 0.65
CA GLY A 48 3.09 -8.11 1.41
C GLY A 48 3.61 -7.41 2.68
N ALA A 49 4.24 -8.20 3.54
CA ALA A 49 4.88 -7.74 4.76
C ALA A 49 6.28 -7.21 4.49
N ILE A 50 6.65 -6.10 5.15
CA ILE A 50 8.02 -5.58 5.11
C ILE A 50 8.95 -6.56 5.81
N VAL A 51 9.88 -7.15 5.07
CA VAL A 51 10.89 -8.07 5.63
C VAL A 51 12.27 -7.42 5.73
N ARG A 52 12.52 -6.38 4.93
CA ARG A 52 13.78 -5.64 4.92
C ARG A 52 13.62 -4.22 4.39
N VAL A 53 14.43 -3.30 4.91
CA VAL A 53 14.64 -1.96 4.36
C VAL A 53 16.14 -1.76 4.18
N GLU A 54 16.59 -1.46 2.97
CA GLU A 54 18.02 -1.29 2.66
C GLU A 54 18.21 -0.30 1.52
N SER A 55 19.23 0.56 1.60
CA SER A 55 19.66 1.44 0.50
C SER A 55 18.54 2.23 -0.20
N GLY A 56 17.54 2.71 0.56
CA GLY A 56 16.40 3.44 -0.02
C GLY A 56 15.37 2.55 -0.72
N MET A 57 15.39 1.25 -0.45
CA MET A 57 14.44 0.26 -0.96
C MET A 57 13.76 -0.47 0.20
N VAL A 58 12.57 -0.99 -0.05
CA VAL A 58 11.81 -1.87 0.85
C VAL A 58 11.55 -3.21 0.16
N VAL A 59 11.75 -4.30 0.89
CA VAL A 59 11.45 -5.66 0.42
C VAL A 59 10.16 -6.12 1.08
N LEU A 60 9.19 -6.50 0.25
CA LEU A 60 7.89 -7.02 0.65
C LEU A 60 7.82 -8.52 0.36
N GLU A 61 7.28 -9.30 1.29
CA GLU A 61 7.00 -10.72 1.13
C GLU A 61 5.49 -11.00 1.20
N ASP A 62 4.95 -11.75 0.22
CA ASP A 62 3.55 -12.16 0.23
C ASP A 62 3.31 -13.48 1.01
N TYR A 63 2.04 -13.88 1.13
CA TYR A 63 1.63 -15.13 1.78
C TYR A 63 2.14 -16.41 1.09
N LYS A 64 2.65 -16.31 -0.14
CA LYS A 64 3.28 -17.40 -0.90
C LYS A 64 4.81 -17.36 -0.79
N ARG A 65 5.38 -16.53 0.11
CA ARG A 65 6.82 -16.30 0.29
C ARG A 65 7.50 -15.71 -0.94
N LYS A 66 6.75 -15.03 -1.81
CA LYS A 66 7.34 -14.29 -2.94
C LYS A 66 7.83 -12.95 -2.43
N GLN A 67 9.11 -12.65 -2.66
CA GLN A 67 9.71 -11.37 -2.32
C GLN A 67 9.80 -10.45 -3.53
N ARG A 68 9.50 -9.17 -3.33
CA ARG A 68 9.66 -8.10 -4.32
C ARG A 68 10.20 -6.84 -3.66
N THR A 69 11.04 -6.12 -4.40
CA THR A 69 11.72 -4.92 -3.93
C THR A 69 11.14 -3.68 -4.59
N PHE A 70 10.85 -2.65 -3.80
CA PHE A 70 10.25 -1.40 -4.24
C PHE A 70 11.02 -0.20 -3.67
N PRO A 71 11.04 0.95 -4.36
CA PRO A 71 11.69 2.16 -3.86
C PRO A 71 10.96 2.71 -2.64
N LEU A 72 11.73 3.11 -1.63
CA LEU A 72 11.26 3.80 -0.45
C LEU A 72 10.85 5.23 -0.87
N GLY A 73 9.62 5.64 -0.55
CA GLY A 73 8.98 6.83 -1.13
C GLY A 73 8.10 6.56 -2.34
N GLY A 74 7.99 5.29 -2.79
CA GLY A 74 6.90 4.84 -3.66
C GLY A 74 5.52 5.07 -3.04
N SER A 75 4.47 4.88 -3.85
CA SER A 75 3.09 5.03 -3.39
C SER A 75 2.60 3.72 -2.78
N PHE A 76 2.43 3.68 -1.46
CA PHE A 76 1.97 2.51 -0.73
C PHE A 76 0.60 2.76 -0.10
N LEU A 77 -0.15 1.69 0.13
CA LEU A 77 -1.35 1.69 0.96
C LEU A 77 -1.11 0.88 2.24
N LEU A 78 -1.64 1.39 3.34
CA LEU A 78 -1.79 0.66 4.59
C LEU A 78 -3.28 0.66 4.94
N GLU A 79 -3.89 -0.52 4.99
CA GLU A 79 -5.34 -0.67 5.17
C GLU A 79 -6.16 0.13 4.14
N GLY A 80 -5.70 0.17 2.89
CA GLY A 80 -6.35 0.93 1.80
C GLY A 80 -6.12 2.45 1.82
N GLU A 81 -5.42 2.98 2.84
CA GLU A 81 -5.13 4.41 2.96
C GLU A 81 -3.70 4.72 2.47
N PRO A 82 -3.49 5.81 1.70
CA PRO A 82 -2.17 6.15 1.18
C PRO A 82 -1.18 6.50 2.29
N VAL A 83 0.00 5.88 2.23
CA VAL A 83 1.11 6.12 3.16
C VAL A 83 2.41 6.41 2.42
N ALA A 84 3.21 7.30 2.99
CA ALA A 84 4.56 7.56 2.56
C ALA A 84 5.52 6.79 3.46
N LEU A 85 6.04 5.65 2.98
CA LEU A 85 7.01 4.86 3.72
C LEU A 85 8.33 5.62 3.86
N ARG A 86 8.83 5.69 5.09
CA ARG A 86 10.13 6.28 5.42
C ARG A 86 11.03 5.28 6.15
N VAL A 87 12.33 5.56 6.14
CA VAL A 87 13.32 4.78 6.89
C VAL A 87 12.88 4.73 8.36
N PRO A 88 12.83 3.52 8.99
CA PRO A 88 12.41 3.40 10.37
C PRO A 88 13.25 4.28 11.28
N ARG A 89 12.61 5.11 12.10
CA ARG A 89 13.32 5.76 13.18
C ARG A 89 13.63 4.69 14.22
N ALA A 90 14.88 4.61 14.68
CA ALA A 90 15.21 3.74 15.80
C ALA A 90 14.24 4.01 16.96
N ALA A 91 13.49 2.98 17.37
CA ALA A 91 12.62 3.11 18.53
C ALA A 91 13.50 3.47 19.74
N PRO A 92 13.08 4.41 20.61
CA PRO A 92 13.79 4.64 21.85
C PRO A 92 13.84 3.33 22.62
N ALA A 93 15.05 2.83 22.91
CA ALA A 93 15.22 1.70 23.79
C ALA A 93 14.65 2.09 25.16
N GLY A 94 13.47 1.56 25.49
CA GLY A 94 12.90 1.73 26.82
C GLY A 94 13.85 1.20 27.88
N PRO A 95 13.77 1.69 29.13
CA PRO A 95 14.67 1.25 30.18
C PRO A 95 14.61 -0.28 30.32
N ALA A 96 15.76 -0.92 30.18
CA ALA A 96 15.91 -2.34 30.49
C ALA A 96 15.53 -2.51 31.96
N ARG A 97 14.42 -3.20 32.23
CA ARG A 97 14.08 -3.60 33.58
C ARG A 97 15.15 -4.58 34.05
N THR A 98 16.06 -4.11 34.90
CA THR A 98 16.91 -4.98 35.71
C THR A 98 16.03 -5.60 36.80
N ALA A 99 16.32 -6.87 37.10
CA ALA A 99 15.56 -7.79 37.95
C ALA A 99 15.24 -7.27 39.36
#